data_AF-A0A8T4SKZ9-F1
#
_entry.id   AF-A0A8T4SKZ9-F1
#
_cell.length_a   1.000
_cell.length_b   1.000
_cell.length_c   1.000
_cell.angle_alpha   90.00
_cell.angle_beta   90.00
_cell.angle_gamma   90.00
#
_symmetry.space_group_name_H-M   'P 1'
#
loop_
_entity.id
_entity.type
_entity.pdbx_description
1 polymer ?
#
loop_
_entity_poly.entity_id
_entity_poly.type
_entity_poly.pdbx_seq_one_letter_code
_entity_poly.pdbx_strand_id
1 'polypeptide(L)' 'MKKNQQPRNKEEQKSKLVELRKELMKLNSQKSSGTTPENPGNIRKLRREIARVLTFLNQQEGGKK' A
#
# COMPACT_ATOMS: atom_id res chain seq x y z
N MET A 1 -9.71 -1.87 18.06
CA MET A 1 -9.67 -0.48 17.56
C MET A 1 -8.63 -0.36 16.45
N LYS A 2 -9.02 -0.43 15.16
CA LYS A 2 -8.07 -0.25 14.05
C LYS A 2 -7.82 1.24 13.90
N LYS A 3 -6.58 1.67 14.18
CA LYS A 3 -6.15 3.07 14.18
C LYS A 3 -6.42 3.69 12.80
N ASN A 4 -7.46 4.53 12.73
CA ASN A 4 -7.72 5.44 11.62
C ASN A 4 -6.54 6.42 11.55
N GLN A 5 -5.55 6.16 10.70
CA GLN A 5 -4.50 7.14 10.39
C GLN A 5 -5.07 8.16 9.38
N GLN A 6 -5.71 9.21 9.91
CA GLN A 6 -6.01 10.47 9.21
C GLN A 6 -4.80 11.42 9.30
N PRO A 7 -4.72 12.44 8.43
CA PRO A 7 -3.70 12.58 7.40
C PRO A 7 -2.33 12.95 7.97
N ARG A 8 -1.44 11.96 7.96
CA ARG A 8 0.00 12.18 8.01
C ARG A 8 0.45 12.81 6.69
N ASN A 9 1.43 13.70 6.74
CA ASN A 9 1.86 14.60 5.66
C ASN A 9 2.03 13.87 4.30
N LYS A 10 2.00 14.59 3.15
CA LYS A 10 2.20 13.98 1.81
C LYS A 10 3.45 13.11 1.75
N GLU A 11 4.51 13.51 2.44
CA GLU A 11 5.76 12.76 2.55
C GLU A 11 5.60 11.44 3.30
N GLU A 12 4.85 11.42 4.40
CA GLU A 12 4.57 10.20 5.16
C GLU A 12 3.68 9.22 4.38
N GLN A 13 2.74 9.74 3.56
CA GLN A 13 1.97 8.92 2.64
C GLN A 13 2.86 8.31 1.54
N LYS A 14 3.83 9.08 1.03
CA LYS A 14 4.82 8.58 0.06
C LYS A 14 5.76 7.54 0.69
N SER A 15 6.21 7.72 1.92
CA SER A 15 7.04 6.72 2.61
C SER A 15 6.25 5.43 2.86
N LYS A 16 5.01 5.54 3.34
CA LYS A 16 4.08 4.41 3.48
C LYS A 16 3.88 3.66 2.16
N LEU A 17 3.73 4.37 1.05
CA LEU A 17 3.60 3.78 -0.29
C LEU A 17 4.82 2.92 -0.66
N VAL A 18 6.03 3.41 -0.34
CA VAL A 18 7.28 2.67 -0.59
C VAL A 18 7.33 1.39 0.24
N GLU A 19 6.95 1.45 1.53
CA GLU A 19 6.88 0.28 2.40
C GLU A 19 5.91 -0.78 1.87
N LEU A 20 4.68 -0.38 1.53
CA LEU A 20 3.66 -1.28 0.98
C LEU A 20 4.11 -1.93 -0.33
N ARG A 21 4.81 -1.20 -1.20
CA ARG A 21 5.37 -1.75 -2.44
C ARG A 21 6.49 -2.76 -2.17
N LYS A 22 7.37 -2.50 -1.20
CA LYS A 22 8.43 -3.44 -0.78
C LYS A 22 7.83 -4.74 -0.24
N GLU A 23 6.80 -4.63 0.59
CA GLU A 23 6.11 -5.81 1.14
C GLU A 23 5.42 -6.62 0.03
N LEU A 24 4.74 -5.95 -0.90
CA LEU A 24 4.14 -6.60 -2.07
C LEU A 24 5.20 -7.31 -2.93
N MET A 25 6.38 -6.70 -3.11
CA MET A 25 7.49 -7.30 -3.86
C MET A 25 7.99 -8.59 -3.20
N LYS A 26 8.13 -8.61 -1.86
CA LYS A 26 8.51 -9.82 -1.13
C LYS A 26 7.51 -10.95 -1.33
N LEU A 27 6.22 -10.66 -1.21
CA LEU A 27 5.16 -11.66 -1.43
C LEU A 27 5.11 -12.15 -2.87
N ASN A 28 5.33 -11.26 -3.84
CA ASN A 28 5.40 -11.64 -5.25
C ASN A 28 6.64 -12.50 -5.55
N SER A 29 7.78 -12.21 -4.91
CA SER A 29 9.00 -13.02 -5.01
C SER A 29 8.75 -14.43 -4.49
N GLN A 30 8.17 -14.57 -3.30
CA GLN A 30 7.78 -15.87 -2.73
C GLN A 30 6.80 -16.62 -3.65
N LYS A 31 5.80 -15.91 -4.19
CA LYS A 31 4.86 -16.50 -5.16
C LYS A 31 5.58 -17.00 -6.42
N SER A 32 6.56 -16.24 -6.92
CA SER A 32 7.30 -16.60 -8.13
C SER A 32 8.29 -17.75 -7.91
N SER A 33 8.84 -17.91 -6.71
CA SER A 33 9.70 -19.03 -6.35
C SER A 33 8.94 -20.35 -6.14
N GLY A 34 7.63 -20.37 -6.39
CA GLY A 34 6.77 -21.54 -6.13
C GLY A 34 6.50 -21.77 -4.64
N THR A 35 6.97 -20.86 -3.78
CA THR A 35 6.70 -20.92 -2.35
C THR A 35 5.27 -20.42 -2.12
N THR A 36 4.42 -21.26 -1.52
CA THR A 36 3.07 -20.84 -1.17
C THR A 36 3.17 -19.75 -0.10
N PRO A 37 2.76 -18.50 -0.38
CA PRO A 37 2.77 -17.46 0.63
C PRO A 37 1.78 -17.85 1.73
N GLU A 38 2.17 -17.69 3.00
CA GLU A 38 1.35 -18.04 4.18
C GLU A 38 -0.09 -17.51 4.09
N ASN A 39 -0.25 -16.33 3.47
CA ASN A 39 -1.53 -15.68 3.30
C ASN A 39 -1.67 -15.10 1.88
N PRO A 40 -2.20 -15.84 0.90
CA PRO A 40 -2.41 -15.33 -0.46
C PRO A 40 -3.35 -14.11 -0.48
N GLY A 41 -4.25 -14.01 0.51
CA GLY A 41 -5.13 -12.85 0.70
C GLY A 41 -4.40 -11.54 1.00
N ASN A 42 -3.15 -11.58 1.48
CA ASN A 42 -2.39 -10.38 1.81
C ASN A 42 -1.97 -9.60 0.58
N ILE A 43 -1.64 -10.26 -0.54
CA ILE A 43 -1.35 -9.60 -1.82
C ILE A 43 -2.53 -8.71 -2.24
N ARG A 44 -3.76 -9.23 -2.13
CA ARG A 44 -4.97 -8.47 -2.47
C ARG A 44 -5.21 -7.30 -1.51
N LYS A 45 -4.92 -7.48 -0.21
CA LYS A 45 -5.02 -6.40 0.79
C LYS A 45 -4.01 -5.28 0.51
N LEU A 46 -2.74 -5.63 0.31
CA LEU A 46 -1.65 -4.71 -0.03
C LEU A 46 -1.95 -3.90 -1.30
N ARG A 47 -2.42 -4.55 -2.38
CA ARG A 47 -2.83 -3.85 -3.60
C ARG A 47 -3.94 -2.82 -3.35
N ARG A 48 -4.95 -3.17 -2.54
CA ARG A 48 -6.03 -2.25 -2.17
C ARG A 48 -5.53 -1.09 -1.32
N GLU A 49 -4.61 -1.35 -0.40
CA GLU A 49 -4.05 -0.32 0.47
C GLU A 49 -3.20 0.69 -0.31
N ILE A 50 -2.35 0.19 -1.22
CA ILE A 50 -1.61 1.01 -2.19
C ILE A 50 -2.57 1.89 -3.01
N ALA A 51 -3.66 1.32 -3.53
CA ALA A 51 -4.64 2.07 -4.31
C ALA A 51 -5.30 3.20 -3.49
N ARG A 52 -5.61 2.96 -2.20
CA ARG A 52 -6.16 4.00 -1.32
C ARG A 52 -5.17 5.13 -1.05
N VAL A 53 -3.90 4.81 -0.79
CA VAL A 53 -2.83 5.80 -0.59
C VAL A 53 -2.66 6.65 -1.85
N LEU A 54 -2.61 6.04 -3.03
CA LEU A 54 -2.53 6.75 -4.31
C LEU A 54 -3.76 7.65 -4.54
N THR A 55 -4.96 7.17 -4.21
CA THR A 55 -6.20 7.96 -4.34
C THR A 55 -6.15 9.18 -3.43
N PHE A 56 -5.72 9.02 -2.18
CA PHE A 56 -5.57 10.12 -1.24
C PHE A 56 -4.53 11.14 -1.72
N LEU A 57 -3.36 10.68 -2.19
CA LEU A 57 -2.32 11.56 -2.75
C LEU A 57 -2.86 12.35 -3.95
N ASN A 58 -3.57 11.70 -4.86
CA ASN A 58 -4.19 12.35 -6.01
C ASN A 58 -5.27 13.37 -5.60
N GLN A 59 -6.08 13.08 -4.58
CA GLN A 59 -7.07 14.04 -4.05
C GLN A 59 -6.38 15.27 -3.43
N GLN A 60 -5.28 15.06 -2.69
CA GLN A 60 -4.50 16.13 -2.07
C GLN A 60 -3.66 16.94 -3.09
N GLU A 61 -3.36 16.38 -4.26
CA GLU A 61 -2.67 17.09 -5.36
C GLU A 61 -3.67 17.76 -6.31
N GLY A 62 -4.82 17.13 -6.56
CA GLY A 62 -5.87 17.57 -7.48
C GLY A 62 -6.95 18.48 -6.88
N GLY A 63 -6.91 18.76 -5.58
CA GLY A 63 -7.77 19.76 -4.91
C GLY A 63 -7.54 21.22 -5.35
N LYS A 64 -6.77 21.44 -6.43
CA LYS A 64 -6.69 22.69 -7.17
C LYS A 64 -7.58 22.60 -8.42
N LYS A 65 -8.89 22.60 -8.24
CA LYS A 65 -9.84 22.99 -9.28
C LYS A 65 -10.82 23.97 -8.68
#